data_AF-A0A2A2I3R9-F1
#
_entry.id   AF-A0A2A2I3R9-F1
#
_cell.length_a   1.000
_cell.length_b   1.000
_cell.length_c   1.000
_cell.angle_alpha   90.00
_cell.angle_beta   90.00
_cell.angle_gamma   90.00
#
_symmetry.space_group_name_H-M   'P 1'
#
loop_
_entity.id
_entity.type
_entity.pdbx_description
1 polymer ?
#
loop_
_entity_poly.entity_id
_entity_poly.type
_entity_poly.pdbx_seq_one_letter_code
_entity_poly.pdbx_strand_id
1 'polypeptide(L)'
;MTPIKTLIAAITVATLLPVAGHAEVNVPNEFQSGTPARAGEVNENFEALRTALNDAMARIEQLEQQTSNLRDMNEHVTVQADATQPNEHRIVFEGVNIQLIDGAGKTAQENNQTNGLGNLIVGYGGARAEVPATVDKVCSDGQYDDRTACEGAGEIWSADHRSGSHNIVVGWENAYSGNGGLTVGYKNATTTENAVSLGALNIVRGVNGTISGGRQNTVLGRDGHVSGGRFGTAEGERSVVVGGYFNEARGNKSVVVGGESNIASGEESAVLGGKLENELDDEATIPAIP
;
A
#
# COMPACT_ATOMS: atom_id res chain seq x y z
N MET A 1 15.52 -11.40 -39.17
CA MET A 1 14.65 -10.21 -39.17
C MET A 1 13.86 -10.22 -37.88
N THR A 2 14.38 -9.52 -36.88
CA THR A 2 13.86 -9.43 -35.51
C THR A 2 12.70 -8.45 -35.49
N PRO A 3 11.52 -8.78 -34.94
CA PRO A 3 10.49 -7.78 -34.75
C PRO A 3 10.86 -6.94 -33.51
N ILE A 4 11.22 -5.69 -33.75
CA ILE A 4 11.23 -4.64 -32.74
C ILE A 4 9.78 -4.52 -32.26
N LYS A 5 9.45 -5.14 -31.13
CA LYS A 5 8.19 -4.87 -30.42
C LYS A 5 8.40 -3.65 -29.56
N THR A 6 7.94 -2.53 -30.07
CA THR A 6 7.87 -1.22 -29.43
C THR A 6 7.22 -1.33 -28.06
N LEU A 7 7.94 -0.89 -27.03
CA LEU A 7 7.47 -0.68 -25.67
C LEU A 7 6.38 0.41 -25.71
N ILE A 8 5.10 0.03 -25.73
CA ILE A 8 4.01 0.97 -25.43
C ILE A 8 3.84 0.97 -23.91
N ALA A 9 4.71 1.71 -23.22
CA ALA A 9 4.48 2.07 -21.84
C ALA A 9 3.36 3.11 -21.81
N ALA A 10 2.13 2.65 -21.59
CA ALA A 10 1.02 3.51 -21.21
C ALA A 10 1.24 3.97 -19.76
N ILE A 11 2.21 4.86 -19.54
CA ILE A 11 2.26 5.70 -18.35
C ILE A 11 1.51 6.95 -18.72
N THR A 12 0.33 7.13 -18.12
CA THR A 12 -0.45 8.35 -18.14
C THR A 12 0.41 9.45 -17.53
N VAL A 13 1.21 10.14 -18.35
CA VAL A 13 1.85 11.40 -17.97
C VAL A 13 0.71 12.40 -17.82
N ALA A 14 0.25 12.54 -16.58
CA ALA A 14 -0.61 13.62 -16.15
C ALA A 14 0.18 14.93 -16.15
N THR A 15 0.51 15.41 -17.35
CA THR A 15 0.64 16.82 -17.69
C THR A 15 0.25 16.94 -19.16
N LEU A 16 -1.05 16.99 -19.43
CA LEU A 16 -1.57 17.74 -20.57
C LEU A 16 -1.28 19.22 -20.28
N LEU A 17 0.00 19.60 -20.32
CA LEU A 17 0.33 20.93 -20.78
C LEU A 17 -0.14 20.98 -22.23
N PRO A 18 -0.76 22.08 -22.68
CA PRO A 18 -1.27 22.15 -24.02
C PRO A 18 -0.12 21.75 -24.95
N VAL A 19 -0.36 20.74 -25.78
CA VAL A 19 0.36 20.63 -27.04
C VAL A 19 -0.06 21.90 -27.76
N ALA A 20 0.59 23.02 -27.44
CA ALA A 20 0.58 24.21 -28.26
C ALA A 20 0.86 23.69 -29.66
N GLY A 21 0.02 24.15 -30.58
CA GLY A 21 -0.28 23.49 -31.83
C GLY A 21 0.95 23.00 -32.59
N HIS A 22 0.70 22.21 -33.63
CA HIS A 22 1.68 22.11 -34.71
C HIS A 22 2.33 23.49 -34.92
N ALA A 23 3.67 23.54 -35.05
CA ALA A 23 4.38 24.76 -35.40
C ALA A 23 3.92 25.17 -36.81
N GLU A 24 2.70 25.66 -36.89
CA GLU A 24 2.04 26.14 -38.08
C GLU A 24 2.58 27.54 -38.22
N VAL A 25 3.49 27.69 -39.17
CA VAL A 25 4.09 28.97 -39.49
C VAL A 25 2.97 29.83 -40.08
N ASN A 26 2.29 30.60 -39.24
CA ASN A 26 1.27 31.53 -39.69
C ASN A 26 1.95 32.78 -40.24
N VAL A 27 2.11 32.84 -41.55
CA VAL A 27 2.73 33.98 -42.24
C VAL A 27 1.66 35.07 -42.43
N PRO A 28 1.81 36.26 -41.81
CA PRO A 28 0.74 37.27 -41.78
C PRO A 28 0.49 37.98 -43.12
N ASN A 29 1.49 38.01 -44.02
CA ASN A 29 1.39 38.72 -45.30
C ASN A 29 1.72 37.80 -46.50
N GLU A 30 0.87 37.82 -47.54
CA GLU A 30 1.14 37.14 -48.82
C GLU A 30 1.53 38.14 -49.91
N PHE A 31 2.53 37.81 -50.73
CA PHE A 31 3.01 38.68 -51.81
C PHE A 31 2.69 38.09 -53.18
N GLN A 32 2.26 38.94 -54.11
CA GLN A 32 1.98 38.56 -55.50
C GLN A 32 3.14 38.95 -56.41
N SER A 33 3.42 38.11 -57.42
CA SER A 33 4.48 38.39 -58.39
C SER A 33 4.21 39.69 -59.15
N GLY A 34 5.20 40.59 -59.18
CA GLY A 34 5.14 41.85 -59.92
C GLY A 34 4.61 43.05 -59.14
N THR A 35 4.20 42.89 -57.87
CA THR A 35 3.85 44.02 -56.98
C THR A 35 4.99 44.33 -56.01
N PRO A 36 5.33 45.62 -55.77
CA PRO A 36 6.32 45.97 -54.75
C PRO A 36 5.82 45.61 -53.35
N ALA A 37 6.57 44.79 -52.62
CA ALA A 37 6.30 44.46 -51.22
C ALA A 37 6.74 45.60 -50.28
N ARG A 38 5.98 45.85 -49.20
CA ARG A 38 6.41 46.82 -48.18
C ARG A 38 7.43 46.17 -47.25
N ALA A 39 8.51 46.90 -46.94
CA ALA A 39 9.56 46.40 -46.05
C ALA A 39 9.03 46.01 -44.65
N GLY A 40 8.02 46.72 -44.13
CA GLY A 40 7.37 46.38 -42.85
C GLY A 40 6.69 45.01 -42.86
N GLU A 41 5.91 44.72 -43.91
CA GLU A 41 5.17 43.45 -44.09
C GLU A 41 6.13 42.26 -44.27
N VAL A 42 7.24 42.48 -44.98
CA VAL A 42 8.30 41.48 -45.14
C VAL A 42 9.00 41.19 -43.81
N ASN A 43 9.29 42.22 -43.02
CA ASN A 43 9.89 42.06 -41.69
C ASN A 43 8.95 41.33 -40.72
N GLU A 44 7.64 41.60 -40.78
CA GLU A 44 6.63 40.87 -40.00
C GLU A 44 6.61 39.37 -40.33
N ASN A 45 6.71 39.00 -41.62
CA ASN A 45 6.83 37.59 -42.03
C ASN A 45 8.13 36.94 -41.50
N PHE A 46 9.26 37.65 -41.53
CA PHE A 46 10.53 37.16 -40.99
C PHE A 46 10.48 36.97 -39.47
N GLU A 47 9.83 37.88 -38.73
CA GLU A 47 9.64 37.74 -37.29
C GLU A 47 8.72 36.56 -36.96
N ALA A 48 7.66 36.32 -37.74
CA ALA A 48 6.80 35.15 -37.59
C ALA A 48 7.58 33.84 -37.81
N LEU A 49 8.42 33.78 -38.86
CA LEU A 49 9.27 32.62 -39.12
C LEU A 49 10.34 32.42 -38.03
N ARG A 50 10.97 33.50 -37.56
CA ARG A 50 11.96 33.45 -36.46
C ARG A 50 11.31 32.92 -35.18
N THR A 51 10.10 33.36 -34.87
CA THR A 51 9.33 32.90 -33.71
C THR A 51 9.03 31.41 -33.83
N ALA A 52 8.48 30.97 -34.97
CA ALA A 52 8.19 29.55 -35.21
C ALA A 52 9.45 28.67 -35.18
N LEU A 53 10.60 29.17 -35.66
CA LEU A 53 11.87 28.47 -35.59
C LEU A 53 12.36 28.32 -34.14
N ASN A 54 12.28 29.39 -33.34
CA ASN A 54 12.64 29.34 -31.92
C ASN A 54 11.74 28.37 -31.15
N ASP A 55 10.43 28.39 -31.43
CA ASP A 55 9.47 27.47 -30.82
C ASP A 55 9.75 26.01 -31.21
N ALA A 56 10.09 25.76 -32.49
CA ALA A 56 10.48 24.44 -32.96
C ALA A 56 11.78 23.94 -32.29
N MET A 57 12.78 24.81 -32.14
CA MET A 57 14.04 24.48 -31.45
C MET A 57 13.79 24.13 -29.97
N ALA A 58 12.98 24.92 -29.26
CA ALA A 58 12.62 24.63 -27.88
C ALA A 58 11.88 23.28 -27.74
N ARG A 59 11.02 22.94 -28.70
CA ARG A 59 10.33 21.64 -28.73
C ARG A 59 11.28 20.47 -29.01
N ILE A 60 12.29 20.65 -29.85
CA ILE A 60 13.33 19.64 -30.09
C ILE A 60 14.08 19.36 -28.78
N GLU A 61 14.51 20.39 -28.07
CA GLU A 61 15.20 20.25 -26.77
C GLU A 61 14.32 19.48 -25.75
N GLN A 62 13.02 19.80 -25.69
CA GLN A 62 12.08 19.08 -24.82
C GLN A 62 11.94 17.59 -25.21
N LEU A 63 11.85 17.29 -26.51
CA LEU A 63 11.75 15.91 -27.01
C LEU A 63 13.04 15.11 -26.77
N GLU A 64 14.20 15.75 -26.91
CA GLU A 64 15.50 15.16 -26.59
C GLU A 64 15.58 14.81 -25.10
N GLN A 65 15.14 15.72 -24.22
CA GLN A 65 15.09 15.46 -22.77
C GLN A 65 14.15 14.29 -22.43
N GLN A 66 12.96 14.25 -23.03
CA GLN A 66 12.02 13.13 -22.85
C GLN A 66 12.63 11.80 -23.33
N THR A 67 13.34 11.82 -24.46
CA THR A 67 14.02 10.65 -25.01
C THR A 67 15.16 10.18 -24.10
N SER A 68 15.88 11.09 -23.44
CA SER A 68 16.90 10.75 -22.44
C SER A 68 16.29 10.01 -21.26
N ASN A 69 15.25 10.56 -20.65
CA ASN A 69 14.59 9.92 -19.51
C ASN A 69 14.05 8.52 -19.84
N LEU A 70 13.52 8.33 -21.05
CA LEU A 70 13.05 7.03 -21.52
C LEU A 70 14.20 6.04 -21.76
N ARG A 71 15.36 6.50 -22.22
CA ARG A 71 16.55 5.65 -22.39
C ARG A 71 17.06 5.15 -21.05
N ASP A 72 17.19 6.04 -20.07
CA ASP A 72 17.65 5.68 -18.71
C ASP A 72 16.69 4.68 -18.05
N MET A 73 15.38 4.85 -18.24
CA MET A 73 14.39 3.89 -17.76
C MET A 73 14.51 2.52 -18.46
N ASN A 74 14.74 2.51 -19.77
CA ASN A 74 14.83 1.28 -20.57
C ASN A 74 16.15 0.51 -20.37
N GLU A 75 17.16 1.13 -19.76
CA GLU A 75 18.37 0.45 -19.31
C GLU A 75 18.10 -0.45 -18.09
N HIS A 76 17.15 -0.06 -17.23
CA HIS A 76 16.91 -0.73 -15.96
C HIS A 76 15.59 -1.49 -15.89
N VAL A 77 14.61 -1.19 -16.74
CA VAL A 77 13.26 -1.78 -16.72
C VAL A 77 12.95 -2.45 -18.05
N THR A 78 12.69 -3.77 -18.02
CA THR A 78 12.30 -4.53 -19.21
C THR A 78 11.00 -5.31 -19.00
N VAL A 79 10.21 -5.47 -20.06
CA VAL A 79 9.04 -6.36 -20.07
C VAL A 79 9.40 -7.63 -20.83
N GLN A 80 9.47 -8.74 -20.13
CA GLN A 80 9.80 -10.05 -20.69
C GLN A 80 8.52 -10.86 -20.86
N ALA A 81 8.18 -11.22 -22.09
CA ALA A 81 7.09 -12.14 -22.37
C ALA A 81 7.57 -13.59 -22.13
N ASP A 82 6.72 -14.42 -21.53
CA ASP A 82 7.00 -15.85 -21.43
C ASP A 82 6.82 -16.51 -22.79
N ALA A 83 7.85 -17.19 -23.29
CA ALA A 83 7.83 -17.84 -24.61
C ALA A 83 6.86 -19.04 -24.66
N THR A 84 6.47 -19.58 -23.52
CA THR A 84 5.59 -20.73 -23.37
C THR A 84 4.16 -20.36 -22.99
N GLN A 85 3.93 -19.13 -22.49
CA GLN A 85 2.62 -18.65 -22.05
C GLN A 85 2.31 -17.26 -22.66
N PRO A 86 1.52 -17.19 -23.76
CA PRO A 86 1.33 -15.96 -24.56
C PRO A 86 0.81 -14.73 -23.82
N ASN A 87 0.17 -14.92 -22.66
CA ASN A 87 -0.41 -13.84 -21.86
C ASN A 87 0.45 -13.49 -20.63
N GLU A 88 1.50 -14.26 -20.33
CA GLU A 88 2.35 -14.00 -19.19
C GLU A 88 3.47 -13.01 -19.56
N HIS A 89 3.55 -11.94 -18.78
CA HIS A 89 4.57 -10.92 -18.90
C HIS A 89 5.18 -10.66 -17.53
N ARG A 90 6.49 -10.43 -17.50
CA ARG A 90 7.24 -10.06 -16.29
C ARG A 90 7.91 -8.71 -16.50
N ILE A 91 7.72 -7.79 -15.57
CA ILE A 91 8.54 -6.59 -15.49
C ILE A 91 9.81 -6.95 -14.70
N VAL A 92 10.98 -6.72 -15.27
CA VAL A 92 12.28 -6.98 -14.65
C VAL A 92 13.00 -5.67 -14.42
N PHE A 93 13.41 -5.46 -13.17
CA PHE A 93 14.24 -4.35 -12.73
C PHE A 93 15.67 -4.86 -12.55
N GLU A 94 16.64 -4.34 -13.29
CA GLU A 94 18.05 -4.76 -13.25
C GLU A 94 18.96 -3.62 -12.79
N GLY A 95 19.77 -3.89 -11.76
CA GLY A 95 20.72 -2.91 -11.22
C GLY A 95 20.11 -1.74 -10.44
N VAL A 96 18.81 -1.78 -10.11
CA VAL A 96 18.08 -0.70 -9.42
C VAL A 96 17.24 -1.20 -8.25
N ASN A 97 16.96 -0.29 -7.31
CA ASN A 97 15.96 -0.49 -6.25
C ASN A 97 14.61 0.08 -6.68
N ILE A 98 13.51 -0.44 -6.11
CA ILE A 98 12.17 0.14 -6.27
C ILE A 98 11.87 0.99 -5.02
N GLN A 99 11.53 2.26 -5.23
CA GLN A 99 11.10 3.16 -4.17
C GLN A 99 9.69 3.68 -4.46
N LEU A 100 8.78 3.48 -3.50
CA LEU A 100 7.42 4.01 -3.53
C LEU A 100 7.35 5.14 -2.51
N ILE A 101 7.06 6.35 -2.98
CA ILE A 101 6.98 7.56 -2.14
C ILE A 101 5.52 7.99 -2.08
N ASP A 102 5.00 8.22 -0.88
CA ASP A 102 3.62 8.63 -0.64
C ASP A 102 3.34 10.12 -0.93
N GLY A 103 4.40 10.90 -1.14
CA GLY A 103 4.36 12.34 -1.46
C GLY A 103 4.27 13.26 -0.24
N ALA A 104 4.23 12.72 0.99
CA ALA A 104 4.11 13.52 2.21
C ALA A 104 5.45 14.11 2.68
N GLY A 105 6.58 13.60 2.19
CA GLY A 105 7.93 14.06 2.56
C GLY A 105 8.41 13.59 3.94
N LYS A 106 7.63 12.75 4.65
CA LYS A 106 7.96 12.08 5.92
C LYS A 106 7.29 10.70 5.97
N THR A 107 7.83 9.75 6.74
CA THR A 107 7.32 8.36 6.85
C THR A 107 6.00 8.24 7.63
N ALA A 108 5.78 9.13 8.62
CA ALA A 108 4.52 9.29 9.31
C ALA A 108 4.30 10.79 9.57
N GLN A 109 3.07 11.28 9.41
CA GLN A 109 2.72 12.62 9.86
C GLN A 109 2.80 12.68 11.40
N GLU A 110 2.94 13.87 11.98
CA GLU A 110 3.14 14.11 13.43
C GLU A 110 1.98 13.59 14.32
N ASN A 111 0.95 13.01 13.71
CA ASN A 111 -0.27 12.48 14.29
C ASN A 111 -0.68 11.13 13.67
N ASN A 112 0.25 10.38 13.05
CA ASN A 112 -0.04 9.13 12.33
C ASN A 112 -1.03 9.24 11.16
N GLN A 113 -1.28 10.44 10.64
CA GLN A 113 -2.11 10.58 9.44
C GLN A 113 -1.40 10.00 8.22
N THR A 114 -2.03 9.00 7.63
CA THR A 114 -1.62 8.35 6.38
C THR A 114 -2.54 8.80 5.24
N ASN A 115 -2.04 8.76 3.99
CA ASN A 115 -2.77 9.24 2.82
C ASN A 115 -3.18 8.13 1.83
N GLY A 116 -3.00 6.86 2.21
CA GLY A 116 -3.30 5.69 1.36
C GLY A 116 -2.25 5.36 0.29
N LEU A 117 -1.21 6.18 0.14
CA LEU A 117 -0.19 6.03 -0.91
C LEU A 117 1.11 5.41 -0.38
N GLY A 118 2.03 5.07 -1.29
CA GLY A 118 3.32 4.47 -0.93
C GLY A 118 3.27 2.98 -0.54
N ASN A 119 2.17 2.28 -0.84
CA ASN A 119 2.02 0.84 -0.58
C ASN A 119 2.43 -0.01 -1.79
N LEU A 120 3.01 -1.19 -1.55
CA LEU A 120 3.19 -2.24 -2.56
C LEU A 120 2.06 -3.26 -2.44
N ILE A 121 1.19 -3.33 -3.45
CA ILE A 121 0.05 -4.26 -3.48
C ILE A 121 0.33 -5.39 -4.48
N VAL A 122 0.30 -6.64 -4.02
CA VAL A 122 0.49 -7.84 -4.85
C VAL A 122 -0.80 -8.67 -4.84
N GLY A 123 -1.42 -8.81 -6.02
CA GLY A 123 -2.76 -9.39 -6.18
C GLY A 123 -3.79 -8.32 -6.53
N TYR A 124 -5.08 -8.63 -6.38
CA TYR A 124 -6.14 -7.80 -6.95
C TYR A 124 -6.58 -6.63 -6.07
N GLY A 125 -6.07 -6.50 -4.84
CA GLY A 125 -6.53 -5.47 -3.91
C GLY A 125 -8.06 -5.35 -3.89
N GLY A 126 -8.81 -6.46 -4.00
CA GLY A 126 -10.27 -6.41 -4.15
C GLY A 126 -10.94 -5.80 -2.91
N ALA A 127 -12.02 -5.03 -3.09
CA ALA A 127 -12.73 -4.39 -1.98
C ALA A 127 -13.21 -5.44 -0.96
N ARG A 128 -12.96 -5.21 0.33
CA ARG A 128 -13.31 -6.14 1.41
C ARG A 128 -14.81 -6.13 1.61
N ALA A 129 -15.52 -7.07 1.00
CA ALA A 129 -16.98 -7.05 0.91
C ALA A 129 -17.65 -7.49 2.22
N GLU A 130 -18.56 -6.65 2.74
CA GLU A 130 -19.42 -6.90 3.90
C GLU A 130 -20.54 -7.90 3.53
N VAL A 131 -20.21 -9.16 3.25
CA VAL A 131 -21.20 -10.19 2.89
C VAL A 131 -21.16 -11.34 3.90
N PRO A 132 -22.32 -11.66 4.49
CA PRO A 132 -22.75 -11.17 5.80
C PRO A 132 -22.00 -11.86 6.96
N ALA A 133 -21.54 -11.06 7.93
CA ALA A 133 -21.09 -11.48 9.28
C ALA A 133 -19.79 -12.31 9.41
N THR A 134 -18.91 -12.34 8.41
CA THR A 134 -17.61 -13.05 8.55
C THR A 134 -16.42 -12.14 8.79
N VAL A 135 -16.60 -10.82 8.66
CA VAL A 135 -15.54 -9.82 8.73
C VAL A 135 -15.91 -8.76 9.74
N ASP A 136 -15.08 -8.59 10.77
CA ASP A 136 -15.30 -7.56 11.78
C ASP A 136 -14.90 -6.19 11.23
N LYS A 137 -15.75 -5.20 11.53
CA LYS A 137 -15.41 -3.79 11.36
C LYS A 137 -14.47 -3.39 12.49
N VAL A 138 -13.49 -2.58 12.15
CA VAL A 138 -12.51 -2.05 13.12
C VAL A 138 -12.39 -0.55 12.90
N CYS A 139 -12.01 0.17 13.95
CA CYS A 139 -11.69 1.59 13.82
C CYS A 139 -10.41 1.79 13.01
N SER A 140 -10.32 2.86 12.21
CA SER A 140 -9.15 3.15 11.37
C SER A 140 -7.86 3.33 12.17
N ASP A 141 -7.94 3.83 13.39
CA ASP A 141 -6.78 4.01 14.27
C ASP A 141 -6.45 2.76 15.11
N GLY A 142 -7.31 1.74 15.09
CA GLY A 142 -7.21 0.56 15.94
C GLY A 142 -7.45 0.77 17.43
N GLN A 143 -7.71 1.99 17.91
CA GLN A 143 -7.84 2.23 19.35
C GLN A 143 -9.22 1.84 19.87
N TYR A 144 -10.27 2.14 19.11
CA TYR A 144 -11.65 1.92 19.54
C TYR A 144 -12.23 0.60 19.03
N ASP A 145 -12.88 -0.14 19.92
CA ASP A 145 -13.62 -1.38 19.63
C ASP A 145 -15.13 -1.15 19.40
N ASP A 146 -15.60 0.09 19.57
CA ASP A 146 -16.96 0.49 19.27
C ASP A 146 -17.02 1.63 18.24
N ARG A 147 -18.12 1.61 17.47
CA ARG A 147 -18.39 2.57 16.40
C ARG A 147 -18.52 4.01 16.92
N THR A 148 -19.18 4.20 18.05
CA THR A 148 -19.54 5.54 18.55
C THR A 148 -18.29 6.30 19.00
N ALA A 149 -17.40 5.63 19.73
CA ALA A 149 -16.13 6.21 20.13
C ALA A 149 -15.22 6.47 18.91
N CYS A 150 -15.16 5.51 17.99
CA CYS A 150 -14.39 5.65 16.75
C CYS A 150 -14.83 6.87 15.93
N GLU A 151 -16.12 6.92 15.53
CA GLU A 151 -16.65 8.03 14.74
C GLU A 151 -16.65 9.35 15.54
N GLY A 152 -16.82 9.28 16.87
CA GLY A 152 -16.72 10.42 17.77
C GLY A 152 -15.31 11.03 17.86
N ALA A 153 -14.27 10.22 17.66
CA ALA A 153 -12.88 10.65 17.56
C ALA A 153 -12.53 11.20 16.16
N GLY A 154 -13.47 11.15 15.20
CA GLY A 154 -13.23 11.53 13.81
C GLY A 154 -12.61 10.42 12.95
N GLU A 155 -12.55 9.20 13.48
CA GLU A 155 -12.02 8.03 12.81
C GLU A 155 -13.11 7.29 12.01
N ILE A 156 -12.68 6.39 11.12
CA ILE A 156 -13.56 5.64 10.22
C ILE A 156 -13.85 4.27 10.81
N TRP A 157 -15.12 3.93 10.99
CA TRP A 157 -15.56 2.58 11.34
C TRP A 157 -15.91 1.77 10.09
N SER A 158 -15.00 0.93 9.62
CA SER A 158 -15.15 0.20 8.35
C SER A 158 -14.54 -1.19 8.38
N ALA A 159 -15.02 -2.06 7.49
CA ALA A 159 -14.36 -3.32 7.18
C ALA A 159 -13.19 -3.11 6.20
N ASP A 160 -13.34 -2.26 5.19
CA ASP A 160 -12.34 -2.06 4.12
C ASP A 160 -11.53 -0.79 4.34
N HIS A 161 -10.46 -0.91 5.13
CA HIS A 161 -9.48 0.18 5.33
C HIS A 161 -8.42 0.15 4.25
N ARG A 162 -8.11 1.32 3.68
CA ARG A 162 -7.00 1.52 2.71
C ARG A 162 -6.31 2.86 2.85
N SER A 163 -6.49 3.49 4.00
CA SER A 163 -5.90 4.79 4.30
C SER A 163 -4.42 4.67 4.67
N GLY A 164 -3.91 3.48 4.96
CA GLY A 164 -2.52 3.27 5.41
C GLY A 164 -1.48 3.58 4.34
N SER A 165 -0.24 3.85 4.74
CA SER A 165 0.90 4.10 3.84
C SER A 165 2.08 3.20 4.15
N HIS A 166 3.02 3.04 3.20
CA HIS A 166 4.27 2.27 3.42
C HIS A 166 4.06 0.78 3.76
N ASN A 167 2.92 0.19 3.39
CA ASN A 167 2.63 -1.22 3.65
C ASN A 167 3.03 -2.10 2.46
N ILE A 168 3.32 -3.37 2.75
CA ILE A 168 3.34 -4.45 1.76
C ILE A 168 2.09 -5.29 1.96
N VAL A 169 1.23 -5.36 0.95
CA VAL A 169 -0.06 -6.05 1.04
C VAL A 169 -0.14 -7.10 -0.04
N VAL A 170 -0.36 -8.35 0.35
CA VAL A 170 -0.37 -9.49 -0.57
C VAL A 170 -1.64 -10.31 -0.38
N GLY A 171 -2.30 -10.68 -1.48
CA GLY A 171 -3.46 -11.56 -1.45
C GLY A 171 -4.77 -10.81 -1.69
N TRP A 172 -5.84 -11.25 -1.03
CA TRP A 172 -7.21 -10.86 -1.38
C TRP A 172 -7.96 -10.25 -0.19
N GLU A 173 -8.56 -9.08 -0.42
CA GLU A 173 -9.48 -8.41 0.51
C GLU A 173 -8.88 -8.03 1.87
N ASN A 174 -7.57 -7.78 1.92
CA ASN A 174 -6.93 -7.25 3.12
C ASN A 174 -7.25 -5.76 3.30
N ALA A 175 -7.38 -5.35 4.55
CA ALA A 175 -7.62 -3.98 4.99
C ALA A 175 -6.40 -3.47 5.77
N TYR A 176 -6.02 -2.22 5.54
CA TYR A 176 -4.86 -1.58 6.17
C TYR A 176 -5.08 -0.06 6.31
N SER A 177 -4.97 0.42 7.54
CA SER A 177 -5.00 1.85 7.87
C SER A 177 -3.73 2.32 8.59
N GLY A 178 -2.93 1.39 9.12
CA GLY A 178 -1.62 1.69 9.71
C GLY A 178 -0.53 1.95 8.68
N ASN A 179 0.70 2.18 9.16
CA ASN A 179 1.87 2.34 8.31
C ASN A 179 3.00 1.34 8.62
N GLY A 180 3.85 1.09 7.63
CA GLY A 180 5.03 0.22 7.79
C GLY A 180 4.71 -1.27 8.00
N GLY A 181 3.49 -1.71 7.71
CA GLY A 181 3.02 -3.06 7.99
C GLY A 181 3.18 -4.06 6.85
N LEU A 182 3.00 -5.34 7.19
CA LEU A 182 2.97 -6.47 6.25
C LEU A 182 1.66 -7.24 6.40
N THR A 183 0.81 -7.19 5.39
CA THR A 183 -0.54 -7.79 5.45
C THR A 183 -0.73 -8.80 4.31
N VAL A 184 -0.65 -10.08 4.64
CA VAL A 184 -0.60 -11.17 3.65
C VAL A 184 -1.70 -12.20 3.88
N GLY A 185 -2.41 -12.56 2.81
CA GLY A 185 -3.40 -13.63 2.84
C GLY A 185 -4.79 -13.13 2.52
N TYR A 186 -5.79 -13.54 3.31
CA TYR A 186 -7.20 -13.34 2.99
C TYR A 186 -7.93 -12.58 4.10
N LYS A 187 -8.46 -11.39 3.79
CA LYS A 187 -9.30 -10.62 4.71
C LYS A 187 -8.66 -10.28 6.07
N ASN A 188 -7.36 -10.07 6.12
CA ASN A 188 -6.71 -9.56 7.32
C ASN A 188 -6.95 -8.05 7.45
N ALA A 189 -6.89 -7.52 8.68
CA ALA A 189 -6.98 -6.10 8.98
C ALA A 189 -5.81 -5.66 9.87
N THR A 190 -5.08 -4.62 9.45
CA THR A 190 -3.95 -4.03 10.21
C THR A 190 -4.13 -2.52 10.33
N THR A 191 -4.37 -2.02 11.53
CA THR A 191 -4.82 -0.63 11.72
C THR A 191 -3.77 0.28 12.36
N THR A 192 -2.65 -0.27 12.82
CA THR A 192 -1.60 0.47 13.52
C THR A 192 -0.22 0.25 12.92
N GLU A 193 0.76 1.01 13.42
CA GLU A 193 2.15 1.00 12.95
C GLU A 193 2.83 -0.36 13.09
N ASN A 194 3.64 -0.71 12.09
CA ASN A 194 4.50 -1.90 12.03
C ASN A 194 3.76 -3.22 12.28
N ALA A 195 2.45 -3.24 12.04
CA ALA A 195 1.62 -4.42 12.22
C ALA A 195 1.94 -5.48 11.16
N VAL A 196 2.06 -6.73 11.59
CA VAL A 196 2.22 -7.88 10.70
C VAL A 196 1.03 -8.81 10.85
N SER A 197 0.34 -9.12 9.76
CA SER A 197 -0.80 -10.04 9.78
C SER A 197 -0.76 -10.97 8.57
N LEU A 198 -0.46 -12.24 8.85
CA LEU A 198 -0.46 -13.33 7.87
C LEU A 198 -1.67 -14.23 8.11
N GLY A 199 -2.12 -14.98 7.09
CA GLY A 199 -3.22 -15.96 7.24
C GLY A 199 -4.57 -15.43 6.79
N ALA A 200 -5.64 -15.71 7.53
CA ALA A 200 -6.98 -15.32 7.11
C ALA A 200 -7.84 -14.71 8.23
N LEU A 201 -8.56 -13.64 7.94
CA LEU A 201 -9.52 -13.01 8.87
C LEU A 201 -8.87 -12.55 10.19
N ASN A 202 -7.58 -12.26 10.20
CA ASN A 202 -6.85 -11.83 11.40
C ASN A 202 -6.90 -10.30 11.56
N ILE A 203 -6.88 -9.82 12.81
CA ILE A 203 -6.99 -8.40 13.14
C ILE A 203 -5.81 -7.98 14.02
N VAL A 204 -5.04 -6.98 13.59
CA VAL A 204 -3.96 -6.39 14.39
C VAL A 204 -4.27 -4.91 14.62
N ARG A 205 -4.49 -4.57 15.88
CA ARG A 205 -4.76 -3.23 16.39
C ARG A 205 -3.67 -2.75 17.35
N GLY A 206 -2.88 -3.64 17.93
CA GLY A 206 -1.71 -3.27 18.73
C GLY A 206 -0.54 -2.76 17.87
N VAL A 207 0.09 -1.65 18.29
CA VAL A 207 1.33 -1.15 17.67
C VAL A 207 2.41 -2.23 17.74
N ASN A 208 3.13 -2.46 16.64
CA ASN A 208 4.09 -3.57 16.46
C ASN A 208 3.49 -4.97 16.67
N GLY A 209 2.16 -5.09 16.65
CA GLY A 209 1.48 -6.37 16.84
C GLY A 209 1.78 -7.34 15.70
N THR A 210 1.90 -8.62 16.02
CA THR A 210 2.25 -9.65 15.02
C THR A 210 1.34 -10.86 15.10
N ILE A 211 0.75 -11.22 13.96
CA ILE A 211 0.07 -12.50 13.75
C ILE A 211 0.82 -13.26 12.65
N SER A 212 1.50 -14.34 13.03
CA SER A 212 2.34 -15.10 12.07
C SER A 212 1.53 -16.03 11.16
N GLY A 213 0.24 -16.22 11.43
CA GLY A 213 -0.65 -17.04 10.62
C GLY A 213 -1.94 -17.43 11.34
N GLY A 214 -2.62 -18.44 10.82
CA GLY A 214 -3.87 -18.94 11.40
C GLY A 214 -5.10 -18.18 10.90
N ARG A 215 -6.21 -18.31 11.64
CA ARG A 215 -7.51 -17.75 11.24
C ARG A 215 -8.24 -17.09 12.39
N GLN A 216 -8.79 -15.89 12.16
CA GLN A 216 -9.61 -15.16 13.15
C GLN A 216 -8.86 -14.93 14.48
N ASN A 217 -7.58 -14.60 14.42
CA ASN A 217 -6.78 -14.20 15.56
C ASN A 217 -6.79 -12.67 15.68
N THR A 218 -6.65 -12.17 16.91
CA THR A 218 -6.69 -10.74 17.23
C THR A 218 -5.52 -10.34 18.12
N VAL A 219 -4.79 -9.28 17.75
CA VAL A 219 -3.77 -8.66 18.61
C VAL A 219 -4.19 -7.22 18.91
N LEU A 220 -4.48 -6.93 20.17
CA LEU A 220 -4.87 -5.60 20.65
C LEU A 220 -3.72 -4.90 21.40
N GLY A 221 -2.92 -5.66 22.14
CA GLY A 221 -1.84 -5.13 22.95
C GLY A 221 -0.64 -4.65 22.11
N ARG A 222 0.01 -3.57 22.55
CA ARG A 222 1.30 -3.14 21.99
C ARG A 222 2.32 -4.28 22.13
N ASP A 223 3.09 -4.52 21.07
CA ASP A 223 4.08 -5.61 20.99
C ASP A 223 3.46 -7.01 21.24
N GLY A 224 2.14 -7.16 21.12
CA GLY A 224 1.45 -8.44 21.30
C GLY A 224 1.71 -9.40 20.13
N HIS A 225 1.62 -10.70 20.41
CA HIS A 225 1.95 -11.73 19.42
C HIS A 225 0.96 -12.89 19.43
N VAL A 226 0.52 -13.31 18.24
CA VAL A 226 -0.13 -14.60 18.04
C VAL A 226 0.62 -15.40 16.98
N SER A 227 1.21 -16.55 17.31
CA SER A 227 1.98 -17.32 16.33
C SER A 227 1.08 -18.07 15.34
N GLY A 228 -0.12 -18.47 15.73
CA GLY A 228 -1.08 -19.15 14.85
C GLY A 228 -2.33 -19.64 15.58
N GLY A 229 -2.95 -20.69 15.04
CA GLY A 229 -4.18 -21.26 15.59
C GLY A 229 -5.45 -20.56 15.08
N ARG A 230 -6.53 -20.67 15.86
CA ARG A 230 -7.82 -20.05 15.54
C ARG A 230 -8.43 -19.39 16.76
N PHE A 231 -8.94 -18.17 16.62
CA PHE A 231 -9.55 -17.42 17.73
C PHE A 231 -8.57 -17.14 18.89
N GLY A 232 -7.29 -16.93 18.61
CA GLY A 232 -6.31 -16.47 19.61
C GLY A 232 -6.37 -14.95 19.79
N THR A 233 -6.44 -14.46 21.02
CA THR A 233 -6.47 -13.03 21.36
C THR A 233 -5.31 -12.65 22.28
N ALA A 234 -4.45 -11.73 21.85
CA ALA A 234 -3.39 -11.14 22.67
C ALA A 234 -3.76 -9.68 22.99
N GLU A 235 -4.27 -9.43 24.20
CA GLU A 235 -4.86 -8.15 24.60
C GLU A 235 -3.90 -7.30 25.44
N GLY A 236 -3.14 -7.91 26.36
CA GLY A 236 -2.17 -7.18 27.19
C GLY A 236 -0.94 -6.70 26.42
N GLU A 237 -0.25 -5.66 26.92
CA GLU A 237 1.04 -5.24 26.36
C GLU A 237 2.06 -6.39 26.43
N ARG A 238 2.74 -6.70 25.32
CA ARG A 238 3.67 -7.85 25.18
C ARG A 238 3.04 -9.21 25.51
N SER A 239 1.71 -9.34 25.46
CA SER A 239 1.04 -10.63 25.64
C SER A 239 1.25 -11.56 24.44
N VAL A 240 1.29 -12.86 24.70
CA VAL A 240 1.60 -13.87 23.68
C VAL A 240 0.60 -15.01 23.71
N VAL A 241 0.02 -15.33 22.55
CA VAL A 241 -0.69 -16.60 22.31
C VAL A 241 0.09 -17.39 21.27
N VAL A 242 0.71 -18.51 21.64
CA VAL A 242 1.51 -19.29 20.69
C VAL A 242 0.60 -20.03 19.70
N GLY A 243 -0.56 -20.56 20.13
CA GLY A 243 -1.52 -21.19 19.22
C GLY A 243 -2.70 -21.83 19.93
N GLY A 244 -3.35 -22.79 19.27
CA GLY A 244 -4.52 -23.50 19.79
C GLY A 244 -5.86 -22.95 19.28
N TYR A 245 -6.93 -23.21 20.03
CA TYR A 245 -8.29 -22.77 19.70
C TYR A 245 -8.86 -21.91 20.84
N PHE A 246 -9.27 -20.68 20.53
CA PHE A 246 -9.96 -19.81 21.48
C PHE A 246 -9.13 -19.53 22.74
N ASN A 247 -7.92 -19.00 22.61
CA ASN A 247 -7.05 -18.72 23.76
C ASN A 247 -6.85 -17.22 23.92
N GLU A 248 -6.83 -16.71 25.15
CA GLU A 248 -6.77 -15.28 25.45
C GLU A 248 -5.63 -14.96 26.43
N ALA A 249 -4.73 -14.06 26.04
CA ALA A 249 -3.69 -13.52 26.90
C ALA A 249 -4.03 -12.05 27.21
N ARG A 250 -4.73 -11.82 28.32
CA ARG A 250 -5.31 -10.50 28.69
C ARG A 250 -4.37 -9.67 29.54
N GLY A 251 -3.61 -10.31 30.44
CA GLY A 251 -2.66 -9.62 31.30
C GLY A 251 -1.44 -9.09 30.54
N ASN A 252 -0.84 -8.01 31.03
CA ASN A 252 0.43 -7.52 30.47
C ASN A 252 1.51 -8.60 30.62
N LYS A 253 2.28 -8.83 29.55
CA LYS A 253 3.31 -9.89 29.44
C LYS A 253 2.79 -11.31 29.72
N SER A 254 1.47 -11.52 29.69
CA SER A 254 0.88 -12.85 29.89
C SER A 254 1.13 -13.76 28.70
N VAL A 255 1.18 -15.07 28.93
CA VAL A 255 1.48 -16.06 27.89
C VAL A 255 0.48 -17.22 27.93
N VAL A 256 -0.12 -17.54 26.79
CA VAL A 256 -0.83 -18.81 26.56
C VAL A 256 -0.11 -19.61 25.49
N VAL A 257 0.45 -20.76 25.87
CA VAL A 257 1.26 -21.59 24.96
C VAL A 257 0.38 -22.41 24.00
N GLY A 258 -0.83 -22.80 24.40
CA GLY A 258 -1.70 -23.59 23.53
C GLY A 258 -2.93 -24.12 24.24
N GLY A 259 -3.56 -25.14 23.65
CA GLY A 259 -4.78 -25.74 24.19
C GLY A 259 -6.06 -25.11 23.64
N GLU A 260 -7.15 -25.28 24.38
CA GLU A 260 -8.51 -24.85 24.01
C GLU A 260 -9.15 -24.05 25.16
N SER A 261 -9.58 -22.81 24.89
CA SER A 261 -10.33 -21.99 25.87
C SER A 261 -9.56 -21.63 27.14
N ASN A 262 -8.26 -21.31 27.04
CA ASN A 262 -7.45 -20.85 28.17
C ASN A 262 -7.38 -19.31 28.24
N ILE A 263 -7.35 -18.74 29.46
CA ILE A 263 -7.31 -17.29 29.69
C ILE A 263 -6.21 -16.93 30.70
N ALA A 264 -5.18 -16.23 30.26
CA ALA A 264 -4.16 -15.66 31.14
C ALA A 264 -4.52 -14.19 31.46
N SER A 265 -5.27 -13.95 32.55
CA SER A 265 -5.78 -12.61 32.93
C SER A 265 -4.78 -11.78 33.72
N GLY A 266 -3.94 -12.42 34.53
CA GLY A 266 -2.97 -11.76 35.40
C GLY A 266 -1.76 -11.18 34.67
N GLU A 267 -1.18 -10.11 35.22
CA GLU A 267 0.13 -9.62 34.78
C GLU A 267 1.18 -10.73 34.96
N GLU A 268 2.04 -10.92 33.95
CA GLU A 268 3.10 -11.93 33.92
C GLU A 268 2.62 -13.38 34.14
N SER A 269 1.32 -13.65 34.00
CA SER A 269 0.74 -15.00 34.14
C SER A 269 1.02 -15.90 32.94
N ALA A 270 1.01 -17.22 33.15
CA ALA A 270 1.26 -18.19 32.09
C ALA A 270 0.34 -19.42 32.13
N VAL A 271 -0.30 -19.75 31.01
CA VAL A 271 -1.01 -21.02 30.80
C VAL A 271 -0.27 -21.86 29.77
N LEU A 272 0.25 -23.02 30.18
CA LEU A 272 1.05 -23.88 29.29
C LEU A 272 0.19 -24.73 28.33
N GLY A 273 -1.09 -24.93 28.64
CA GLY A 273 -2.03 -25.69 27.81
C GLY A 273 -3.16 -26.33 28.62
N GLY A 274 -3.97 -27.14 27.95
CA GLY A 274 -5.16 -27.77 28.52
C GLY A 274 -6.44 -27.38 27.79
N LYS A 275 -7.59 -27.84 28.30
CA LYS A 275 -8.92 -27.53 27.79
C LYS A 275 -9.81 -27.11 28.97
N LEU A 276 -10.59 -26.03 28.79
CA LEU A 276 -11.44 -25.29 29.75
C LEU A 276 -10.79 -24.02 30.33
N GLU A 277 -11.67 -23.07 30.70
CA GLU A 277 -11.51 -21.73 31.30
C GLU A 277 -10.55 -21.68 32.50
N ASN A 278 -9.31 -22.03 32.27
CA ASN A 278 -8.19 -21.77 33.14
C ASN A 278 -7.98 -20.26 33.14
N GLU A 279 -8.68 -19.56 34.02
CA GLU A 279 -8.53 -18.12 34.29
C GLU A 279 -7.53 -17.97 35.45
N LEU A 280 -6.41 -17.30 35.20
CA LEU A 280 -5.35 -17.07 36.18
C LEU A 280 -5.23 -15.60 36.52
N ASP A 281 -5.56 -15.24 37.76
CA ASP A 281 -5.32 -13.90 38.29
C ASP A 281 -3.94 -13.85 38.99
N ASP A 282 -3.09 -12.91 38.53
CA ASP A 282 -1.70 -12.52 38.87
C ASP A 282 -0.67 -13.59 39.30
N GLU A 283 0.52 -13.57 38.65
CA GLU A 283 1.70 -14.42 38.92
C GLU A 283 1.45 -15.94 39.06
N ALA A 284 0.40 -16.47 38.44
CA ALA A 284 0.08 -17.90 38.48
C ALA A 284 0.50 -18.62 37.19
N THR A 285 0.88 -19.90 37.31
CA THR A 285 1.19 -20.79 36.17
C THR A 285 0.34 -22.05 36.23
N ILE A 286 -0.39 -22.36 35.16
CA ILE A 286 -1.04 -23.67 35.00
C ILE A 286 -0.16 -24.57 34.13
N PRO A 287 0.38 -25.68 34.69
CA PRO A 287 1.09 -26.68 33.89
C PRO A 287 0.13 -27.41 32.95
N ALA A 288 0.63 -27.86 31.80
CA ALA A 288 -0.15 -28.66 30.86
C ALA A 288 -0.68 -29.92 31.58
N ILE A 289 -2.00 -30.02 31.74
CA ILE A 289 -2.65 -31.22 32.27
C ILE A 289 -2.71 -32.25 31.12
N PRO A 290 -2.18 -33.48 31.30
CA PRO A 290 -2.13 -34.51 30.26
C PRO A 290 -3.51 -35.01 29.82
#